data_AF-A0A8B1NPJ5-F1
#
_entry.id   AF-A0A8B1NPJ5-F1
#
_cell.length_a   1.000
_cell.length_b   1.000
_cell.length_c   1.000
_cell.angle_alpha   90.00
_cell.angle_beta   90.00
_cell.angle_gamma   90.00
#
_symmetry.space_group_name_H-M   'P 1'
#
loop_
_entity.id
_entity.type
_entity.pdbx_description
1 polymer ?
#
loop_
_entity_poly.entity_id
_entity_poly.type
_entity_poly.pdbx_seq_one_letter_code
_entity_poly.pdbx_strand_id
1 'polypeptide(L)' 'MRWVYQPVEVQYPDGGWTLGRINAWWTDGAGELWCRLRTLPGGACPQWLRYDPESILLLPSTGL' A
#
# COMPACT_ATOMS: atom_id res chain seq x y z
N MET A 1 12.71 6.50 -6.13
CA MET A 1 12.04 6.19 -4.84
C MET A 1 11.43 7.48 -4.29
N ARG A 2 10.18 7.45 -3.83
CA ARG A 2 9.41 8.63 -3.35
C ARG A 2 8.70 8.31 -2.03
N TRP A 3 9.03 9.01 -0.95
CA TRP A 3 8.37 8.87 0.36
C TRP A 3 7.01 9.57 0.37
N VAL A 4 6.01 8.96 1.01
CA VAL A 4 4.62 9.45 1.04
C VAL A 4 3.92 9.13 2.37
N TYR A 5 2.77 9.75 2.57
CA TYR A 5 1.76 9.33 3.53
C TYR A 5 0.46 9.07 2.76
N GLN A 6 0.23 7.81 2.37
CA GLN A 6 -0.92 7.45 1.54
C GLN A 6 -1.74 6.38 2.27
N PRO A 7 -2.93 6.71 2.81
CA PRO A 7 -3.83 5.71 3.39
C PRO A 7 -4.36 4.78 2.29
N VAL A 8 -4.58 3.51 2.64
CA VAL A 8 -5.07 2.50 1.71
C VAL A 8 -6.00 1.50 2.40
N GLU A 9 -6.85 0.86 1.61
CA GLU A 9 -7.48 -0.42 1.95
C GLU A 9 -6.74 -1.54 1.21
N VAL A 10 -6.56 -2.68 1.88
CA VAL A 10 -5.80 -3.81 1.36
C VAL A 10 -6.67 -5.05 1.50
N GLN A 11 -6.82 -5.79 0.41
CA GLN A 11 -7.55 -7.05 0.41
C GLN A 11 -6.63 -8.18 0.90
N TYR A 12 -7.14 -8.97 1.84
CA TYR A 12 -6.52 -10.22 2.24
C TYR A 12 -6.90 -11.35 1.27
N PRO A 13 -6.09 -12.43 1.19
CA PRO A 13 -6.42 -13.59 0.36
C PRO A 13 -7.75 -14.27 0.72
N ASP A 14 -8.26 -14.07 1.94
CA ASP A 14 -9.56 -14.58 2.39
C ASP A 14 -10.76 -13.69 1.94
N GLY A 15 -10.48 -12.61 1.21
CA GLY A 15 -11.47 -11.64 0.72
C GLY A 15 -11.81 -10.53 1.73
N GLY A 16 -11.26 -10.57 2.94
CA GLY A 16 -11.41 -9.50 3.93
C GLY A 16 -10.63 -8.24 3.54
N TRP A 17 -11.06 -7.09 4.06
CA TRP A 17 -10.36 -5.82 3.86
C TRP A 17 -9.76 -5.31 5.16
N THR A 18 -8.58 -4.70 5.06
CA THR A 18 -7.89 -4.08 6.18
C THR A 18 -7.38 -2.71 5.81
N LEU A 19 -7.32 -1.82 6.79
CA LEU A 19 -6.67 -0.53 6.60
C LEU A 19 -5.14 -0.70 6.60
N GLY A 20 -4.50 0.11 5.78
CA GLY A 20 -3.06 0.18 5.70
C GLY A 20 -2.57 1.57 5.33
N ARG A 21 -1.25 1.67 5.19
CA ARG A 21 -0.58 2.88 4.73
C ARG A 21 0.59 2.52 3.83
N ILE A 22 0.67 3.19 2.70
CA ILE A 22 1.87 3.23 1.86
C ILE A 22 2.76 4.37 2.36
N ASN A 23 4.02 4.04 2.63
CA ASN A 23 5.03 4.98 3.12
C ASN A 23 6.02 5.41 2.04
N ALA A 24 6.16 4.62 0.99
CA ALA A 24 7.05 4.94 -0.13
C ALA A 24 6.60 4.23 -1.41
N TRP A 25 6.97 4.84 -2.53
CA TRP A 25 6.84 4.29 -3.88
C TRP A 25 8.22 4.09 -4.49
N TRP A 26 8.36 3.05 -5.30
CA TRP A 26 9.56 2.82 -6.10
C TRP A 26 9.17 2.20 -7.45
N THR A 27 9.90 2.53 -8.49
CA THR A 27 9.79 1.89 -9.80
C THR A 27 11.11 1.18 -10.04
N ASP A 28 11.05 -0.13 -10.29
CA ASP A 28 12.26 -0.93 -10.51
C ASP A 28 12.83 -0.75 -11.94
N GLY A 29 13.90 -1.47 -12.25
CA GLY A 29 14.55 -1.41 -13.56
C GLY A 29 13.71 -1.98 -14.72
N ALA A 30 12.65 -2.73 -14.44
CA ALA A 30 11.71 -3.26 -15.42
C ALA A 30 10.50 -2.33 -15.64
N GLY A 31 10.39 -1.23 -14.87
CA GLY A 31 9.27 -0.31 -14.92
C GLY A 31 8.09 -0.70 -14.02
N GLU A 32 8.25 -1.73 -13.20
CA GLU A 32 7.19 -2.19 -12.29
C GLU A 32 7.06 -1.25 -11.09
N LEU A 33 5.81 -0.98 -10.69
CA LEU A 33 5.52 -0.12 -9.55
C LEU A 33 5.48 -0.94 -8.26
N TRP A 34 6.28 -0.51 -7.29
CA TRP A 34 6.37 -1.09 -5.96
C TRP A 34 5.90 -0.09 -4.91
N CYS A 35 5.22 -0.58 -3.89
CA CYS A 35 4.81 0.20 -2.72
C CYS A 35 5.39 -0.40 -1.45
N ARG A 36 5.77 0.47 -0.50
CA ARG A 36 6.16 0.06 0.84
C ARG A 36 4.95 0.14 1.76
N LEU A 37 4.31 -0.99 2.02
CA LEU A 37 3.03 -1.11 2.71
C LEU A 37 3.18 -1.52 4.18
N ARG A 38 2.31 -0.97 5.03
CA ARG A 38 2.07 -1.43 6.42
C ARG A 38 0.57 -1.61 6.64
N THR A 39 0.13 -2.79 7.08
CA THR A 39 -1.28 -3.09 7.43
C THR A 39 -1.59 -2.79 8.91
N LEU A 40 -2.88 -2.64 9.26
CA LEU A 40 -3.39 -2.31 10.60
C LEU A 40 -4.69 -3.10 10.92
N PRO A 41 -5.00 -3.44 12.19
CA PRO A 41 -4.20 -3.23 13.41
C PRO A 41 -3.20 -4.38 13.68
N GLY A 42 -2.09 -4.10 14.36
CA GLY A 42 -1.07 -5.11 14.70
C GLY A 42 0.09 -5.23 13.69
N GLY A 43 0.28 -4.20 12.85
CA GLY A 43 1.08 -4.22 11.63
C GLY A 43 2.47 -4.85 11.71
N ALA A 44 2.65 -5.88 10.87
CA ALA A 44 3.96 -6.35 10.45
C ALA A 44 4.87 -5.17 10.03
N CYS A 45 6.18 -5.37 10.12
CA CYS A 45 7.16 -4.40 9.63
C CYS A 45 6.80 -3.99 8.19
N PRO A 46 6.94 -2.71 7.80
CA PRO A 46 6.54 -2.32 6.47
C PRO A 46 7.36 -3.04 5.40
N GLN A 47 6.68 -3.67 4.45
CA GLN A 47 7.28 -4.51 3.40
C GLN A 47 7.16 -3.85 2.04
N TRP A 48 8.10 -4.13 1.15
CA TRP A 48 7.99 -3.77 -0.26
C TRP A 48 7.19 -4.84 -0.99
N LEU A 49 6.13 -4.42 -1.66
CA LEU A 49 5.24 -5.27 -2.46
C LEU A 49 5.13 -4.66 -3.86
N ARG A 50 4.85 -5.49 -4.86
CA ARG A 50 4.36 -4.99 -6.15
C ARG A 50 3.00 -4.34 -5.93
N TYR A 51 2.81 -3.15 -6.47
CA TYR A 51 1.53 -2.46 -6.38
C TYR A 51 0.53 -3.13 -7.32
N ASP A 52 -0.59 -3.55 -6.74
CA ASP A 52 -1.74 -4.06 -7.45
C ASP A 52 -2.96 -3.19 -7.10
N PRO A 53 -3.51 -2.42 -8.06
CA PRO A 53 -4.67 -1.57 -7.81
C PRO A 53 -5.97 -2.35 -7.53
N GLU A 54 -6.05 -3.63 -7.86
CA GLU A 54 -7.23 -4.45 -7.54
C GLU A 54 -7.24 -4.86 -6.06
N SER A 55 -6.06 -5.16 -5.51
CA SER A 55 -5.90 -5.58 -4.11
C SER A 55 -5.54 -4.44 -3.15
N ILE A 56 -5.08 -3.28 -3.65
CA ILE A 56 -4.63 -2.13 -2.86
C ILE A 56 -5.33 -0.86 -3.34
N LEU A 57 -6.36 -0.44 -2.61
CA LEU A 57 -7.14 0.75 -2.93
C LEU A 57 -6.56 1.97 -2.24
N LEU A 58 -6.22 3.01 -3.02
CA LEU A 58 -5.77 4.28 -2.47
C LEU A 58 -6.94 5.05 -1.88
N LEU A 59 -6.88 5.34 -0.59
CA LEU A 59 -7.85 6.20 0.06
C LEU A 59 -7.46 7.68 -0.11
N PRO A 60 -8.43 8.61 -0.14
CA PRO A 60 -8.13 10.04 -0.14
C PRO A 60 -7.30 10.42 1.11
N SER A 61 -6.18 11.11 0.92
CA SER A 61 -5.32 11.59 2.03
C SER A 61 -5.74 12.96 2.58
N THR A 62 -6.58 13.68 1.86
CA THR A 62 -7.18 14.96 2.24
C THR A 62 -8.69 14.76 2.27
N GLY A 63 -9.33 15.19 3.37
CA GLY A 63 -10.78 15.17 3.48
C GLY A 63 -11.44 16.00 2.37
N LEU A 64 -12.61 15.55 1.93
CA LEU A 64 -13.53 16.33 1.10
C LEU A 64 -13.97 17.61 1.81
#